data_AF-A0A8H9HCD1-F1
#
_entry.id   AF-A0A8H9HCD1-F1
#
_cell.length_a   1.000
_cell.length_b   1.000
_cell.length_c   1.000
_cell.angle_alpha   90.00
_cell.angle_beta   90.00
_cell.angle_gamma   90.00
#
_symmetry.space_group_name_H-M   'P 1'
#
loop_
_entity.id
_entity.type
_entity.pdbx_description
1 polymer ?
#
loop_
_entity_poly.entity_id
_entity_poly.type
_entity_poly.pdbx_seq_one_letter_code
_entity_poly.pdbx_strand_id
1 'polypeptide(L)' 'MRTDPDRAWRAAEIAKQLGLSSHRGVSAALGRSVKEGMLLKPAPVTYILAPDWAPPDQQEPLHEADLQPADSR' A
#
# COMPACT_ATOMS: atom_id res chain seq x y z
N MET A 1 8.23 10.55 4.97
CA MET A 1 7.66 9.73 3.87
C MET A 1 6.17 9.63 4.14
N ARG A 2 5.30 10.24 3.31
CA ARG A 2 3.87 9.90 3.36
C ARG A 2 3.75 8.51 2.73
N THR A 3 3.59 7.49 3.56
CA THR A 3 3.16 6.16 3.14
C THR A 3 1.68 6.25 2.84
N ASP A 4 1.33 6.76 1.67
CA ASP A 4 -0.05 6.70 1.20
C ASP A 4 -0.37 5.21 0.92
N PRO A 5 -1.39 4.62 1.57
CA PRO A 5 -1.64 3.17 1.52
C PRO A 5 -2.01 2.71 0.09
N ASP A 6 -2.64 3.60 -0.68
CA ASP A 6 -3.07 3.37 -2.06
C ASP A 6 -1.98 3.67 -3.10
N ARG A 7 -0.83 4.21 -2.67
CA ARG A 7 0.23 4.57 -3.63
C ARG A 7 0.92 3.32 -4.12
N ALA A 8 0.75 3.04 -5.41
CA ALA A 8 1.56 2.04 -6.08
C ALA A 8 3.03 2.46 -6.17
N TRP A 9 3.94 1.56 -5.78
CA TRP A 9 5.38 1.72 -5.89
C TRP A 9 5.97 0.77 -6.93
N ARG A 10 6.96 1.25 -7.69
CA ARG A 10 7.80 0.41 -8.56
C ARG A 10 9.08 0.03 -7.86
N ALA A 11 9.59 -1.19 -8.10
CA ALA A 11 10.87 -1.63 -7.51
C ALA A 11 12.04 -0.69 -7.86
N ALA A 12 12.04 -0.10 -9.06
CA ALA A 12 13.03 0.89 -9.47
C ALA A 12 12.91 2.22 -8.71
N GLU A 13 11.69 2.67 -8.39
CA GLU A 13 11.46 3.87 -7.57
C GLU A 13 11.98 3.66 -6.15
N ILE A 14 11.68 2.48 -5.57
CA ILE A 14 12.15 2.10 -4.23
C ILE A 14 13.68 2.01 -4.22
N ALA A 15 14.28 1.34 -5.21
CA ALA A 15 15.73 1.24 -5.33
C ALA A 15 16.39 2.62 -5.44
N LYS A 16 15.83 3.53 -6.25
CA LYS A 16 16.32 4.90 -6.40
C LYS A 16 16.27 5.68 -5.08
N GLN A 17 15.18 5.56 -4.32
CA GLN A 17 15.05 6.24 -3.02
C GLN A 17 16.01 5.68 -1.97
N LEU A 18 16.32 4.38 -2.04
CA LEU A 18 17.31 3.73 -1.19
C LEU A 18 18.77 3.97 -1.64
N GLY A 19 18.99 4.70 -2.73
CA GLY A 19 20.33 4.91 -3.29
C GLY A 19 20.98 3.64 -3.86
N LEU A 20 20.17 2.63 -4.21
CA LEU A 20 20.66 1.36 -4.72
C LEU A 20 20.81 1.40 -6.25
N SER A 21 21.97 0.95 -6.73
CA SER A 21 22.30 0.92 -8.17
C SER A 21 21.53 -0.16 -8.95
N SER A 22 20.97 -1.16 -8.28
CA SER A 22 20.23 -2.26 -8.91
C SER A 22 18.93 -2.55 -8.18
N HIS A 23 17.85 -2.66 -8.95
CA HIS A 23 16.53 -2.99 -8.46
C HIS A 23 16.26 -4.50 -8.41
N ARG A 24 17.19 -5.37 -8.84
CA ARG A 24 16.98 -6.84 -8.80
C ARG A 24 16.81 -7.37 -7.38
N GLY A 25 17.67 -6.95 -6.45
CA GLY A 25 17.57 -7.35 -5.05
C GLY A 25 16.28 -6.85 -4.40
N VAL A 26 15.89 -5.62 -4.73
CA VAL A 26 14.63 -5.02 -4.28
C VAL A 26 13.43 -5.80 -4.83
N SER A 27 13.41 -6.13 -6.12
CA SER A 27 12.34 -6.94 -6.71
C SER A 27 12.21 -8.33 -6.07
N ALA A 28 13.33 -8.97 -5.71
CA ALA A 28 13.32 -10.26 -5.03
C ALA A 28 12.74 -10.15 -3.61
N ALA A 29 13.16 -9.13 -2.85
CA ALA A 29 12.63 -8.85 -1.51
C ALA A 29 11.12 -8.54 -1.56
N LEU A 30 10.69 -7.66 -2.46
CA LEU A 30 9.27 -7.32 -2.66
C LEU A 30 8.47 -8.55 -3.11
N GLY A 31 9.05 -9.41 -3.95
CA GLY A 31 8.43 -10.67 -4.36
C GLY A 31 8.21 -11.64 -3.19
N ARG A 32 9.10 -11.64 -2.19
CA ARG A 32 8.91 -12.40 -0.95
C ARG A 32 7.78 -11.79 -0.11
N SER A 33 7.76 -10.47 0.06
CA SER A 33 6.69 -9.77 0.79
C SER A 33 5.31 -9.96 0.17
N VAL A 34 5.22 -10.12 -1.16
CA VAL A 34 3.97 -10.53 -1.84
C VAL A 34 3.53 -11.94 -1.45
N LYS A 35 4.47 -12.90 -1.36
CA LYS A 35 4.16 -14.27 -0.92
C LYS A 35 3.75 -14.34 0.56
N GLU A 36 4.29 -13.45 1.39
CA GLU A 36 3.95 -13.32 2.81
C GLU A 36 2.67 -12.50 3.04
N GLY A 37 2.02 -12.00 1.98
CA GLY A 37 0.75 -11.28 2.07
C GLY A 37 0.86 -9.82 2.53
N MET A 38 2.07 -9.30 2.67
CA MET A 38 2.31 -7.91 3.07
C MET A 38 2.09 -6.91 1.94
N LEU A 39 2.29 -7.36 0.69
CA LEU A 39 2.17 -6.54 -0.50
C LEU A 39 1.25 -7.21 -1.52
N LEU A 40 0.51 -6.38 -2.25
CA LEU A 40 -0.24 -6.77 -3.44
C LEU A 40 0.55 -6.40 -4.70
N LYS A 41 0.41 -7.21 -5.75
CA LYS A 41 1.07 -6.98 -7.05
C LYS A 41 0.01 -6.82 -8.15
N PRO A 42 -0.59 -5.63 -8.31
CA PRO A 42 -1.64 -5.39 -9.30
C PRO A 42 -1.13 -5.42 -10.75
N ALA A 43 0.16 -5.17 -10.96
CA ALA A 43 0.79 -5.13 -12.28
C ALA A 43 2.27 -5.57 -12.21
N PRO A 44 2.89 -5.92 -13.35
CA PRO A 44 4.31 -6.23 -13.38
C PRO A 44 5.16 -5.12 -12.74
N VAL A 45 6.06 -5.51 -11.83
CA VAL A 45 7.01 -4.60 -11.14
C VAL A 45 6.33 -3.48 -10.34
N THR A 46 5.04 -3.61 -10.04
CA THR A 46 4.24 -2.64 -9.29
C THR A 46 3.68 -3.29 -8.04
N TYR A 47 3.81 -2.60 -6.90
CA TYR A 47 3.50 -3.13 -5.58
C TYR A 47 2.67 -2.11 -4.79
N ILE A 48 1.66 -2.58 -4.06
CA ILE A 48 0.83 -1.79 -3.14
C ILE A 48 0.88 -2.46 -1.77
N LEU A 49 0.76 -1.69 -0.69
CA LEU A 49 0.67 -2.25 0.66
C LEU A 49 -0.64 -3.03 0.80
N ALA A 50 -0.60 -4.22 1.40
CA ALA A 50 -1.83 -4.93 1.71
C ALA A 50 -2.62 -4.16 2.78
N PRO A 51 -3.96 -4.08 2.68
CA PRO A 51 -4.79 -3.32 3.61
C PRO A 51 -4.68 -3.82 5.07
N ASP A 52 -4.41 -5.11 5.28
CA ASP A 52 -4.14 -5.69 6.61
C ASP A 52 -2.82 -5.20 7.24
N TRP A 53 -1.93 -4.64 6.43
CA TRP A 53 -0.64 -4.10 6.84
C TRP A 53 -0.60 -2.57 6.80
N ALA A 54 -1.65 -1.92 6.30
CA ALA A 54 -1.79 -0.48 6.38
C ALA A 54 -2.05 -0.08 7.84
N PRO A 55 -1.47 1.04 8.32
CA PRO A 55 -1.74 1.52 9.66
C PRO A 55 -3.25 1.80 9.84
N PRO A 56 -3.79 1.64 11.05
CA PRO A 56 -5.24 1.77 11.30
C PRO A 56 -5.79 3.16 10.97
N ASP A 57 -4.94 4.19 10.98
CA ASP A 57 -5.26 5.57 10.56
C ASP A 57 -5.48 5.72 9.04
N GLN A 58 -5.12 4.69 8.28
CA GLN A 58 -5.17 4.61 6.82
C GLN A 58 -6.07 3.48 6.31
N GLN A 59 -6.55 2.63 7.22
CA GLN A 59 -7.67 1.75 6.99
C GLN A 59 -8.93 2.60 7.16
N GLU A 60 -9.29 3.39 6.15
CA GLU A 60 -10.56 4.12 6.14
C GLU A 60 -11.67 3.15 6.60
N PRO A 61 -12.32 3.41 7.74
CA PRO A 61 -13.41 2.56 8.16
C PRO A 61 -14.53 2.74 7.15
N LEU A 62 -14.82 1.70 6.37
CA LEU A 62 -16.05 1.59 5.57
C LEU A 62 -17.29 1.40 6.48
N HIS A 63 -17.37 2.09 7.61
CA HIS A 63 -18.53 2.08 8.50
C HIS A 63 -18.89 3.50 8.96
N GLU A 64 -20.12 3.87 8.63
CA GLU A 64 -20.94 4.88 9.32
C GLU A 64 -20.69 6.36 9.01
N ALA A 65 -20.99 6.78 7.77
CA ALA A 65 -21.46 8.14 7.49
C ALA A 65 -22.89 8.18 6.90
N ASP A 66 -23.64 7.09 6.98
CA ASP A 66 -25.07 7.03 6.65
C ASP A 66 -25.87 6.64 7.89
N LEU A 67 -25.88 7.51 8.89
CA LEU A 67 -26.82 7.47 10.02
C LEU A 67 -26.89 8.86 10.67
N GLN A 68 -27.31 9.86 9.89
CA GLN A 68 -27.96 11.05 10.45
C GLN A 68 -29.47 10.88 10.30
N PRO A 69 -30.23 10.53 11.36
CA PRO A 69 -31.64 10.88 11.42
C PRO A 69 -31.69 12.32 11.92
N ALA A 70 -31.74 13.29 11.01
CA ALA A 70 -31.95 14.68 11.40
C ALA A 70 -32.61 15.48 10.27
N ASP A 71 -33.92 15.27 10.07
CA ASP A 71 -34.83 16.41 10.12
C ASP A 71 -36.23 15.93 10.56
N SER A 72 -36.52 16.15 11.85
CA SER A 72 -37.89 16.32 12.31
C SER A 72 -38.25 17.78 12.07
N ARG A 73 -39.13 18.07 11.12
CA ARG A 73 -40.05 19.20 11.22
C ARG A 73 -41.30 19.06 10.36
#